data_AF-A0A971W1P5-F1
#
_entry.id   AF-A0A971W1P5-F1
#
_cell.length_a   1.000
_cell.length_b   1.000
_cell.length_c   1.000
_cell.angle_alpha   90.00
_cell.angle_beta   90.00
_cell.angle_gamma   90.00
#
_symmetry.space_group_name_H-M   'P 1'
#
loop_
_entity.id
_entity.type
_entity.pdbx_description
1 polymer ?
#
loop_
_entity_poly.entity_id
_entity_poly.type
_entity_poly.pdbx_seq_one_letter_code
_entity_poly.pdbx_strand_id
1 'polypeptide(L)'
;MGLLDRFRPKKQEKEPSKEEAKDKASSSLDKNLKYLKDKLKDCNDVVYREFRVGNRQQFRFALVYVDGLVDRNMLNEEVLKSLMLQTKHANLSPGIITGDVFSIALRSGLTTSEVKEEEYIDKSMIALLSGDSLVLVDGYKKVLVIGSKGWPSRGVQEPQTESVIRGPRDGFTETMRFNTALLRRRLRDPNLKIKQIKVGVRSKTDVALAYMENIVDKNVLKEVEKRLESINIDGVLESGYIESFIEDRKYSIFPQVQSTERPDRVAASLLEGRVAIITDNTPFVLLVPATLNILFQSSEDYYERWFIASFIRILRYASAFISLVLPAVYIAITSYHPGLIPTDLALYIAGTRTGVPFPAFIEAIIMELTLELLREAGIRLPGPIGQTIGIVGGLVIGQAAVQAGLVSPIMVIVVAITAIASFAVSSYSVGIAFRILRFFIIALSAVLGLYGLVMGLLLTLVHLCSLKSFGVPYLAPLVGNTYYELGDALVRAPQTVMYRRPKTLAGGNMIRMRVGGAKGTSGGGSGKDGDEGGGGEAKAGSVKAGDGNGKGKAGERKAGGGRDNGQKSGGQQEGGPGTGE
;
A
#
# COMPACT_ATOMS: atom_id res chain seq x y z
N MET A 1 3.90 -6.14 -33.80
CA MET A 1 3.90 -7.07 -32.65
C MET A 1 4.26 -6.27 -31.41
N GLY A 2 3.27 -5.88 -30.61
CA GLY A 2 3.45 -4.89 -29.54
C GLY A 2 4.07 -5.48 -28.27
N LEU A 3 4.75 -4.64 -27.47
CA LEU A 3 5.31 -4.98 -26.15
C LEU A 3 4.31 -5.74 -25.24
N LEU A 4 3.01 -5.57 -25.48
CA LEU A 4 1.90 -6.18 -24.75
C LEU A 4 1.72 -7.69 -25.00
N ASP A 5 2.14 -8.23 -26.14
CA ASP A 5 2.01 -9.68 -26.43
C ASP A 5 2.93 -10.54 -25.54
N ARG A 6 4.00 -9.95 -24.98
CA ARG A 6 4.87 -10.63 -23.99
C ARG A 6 4.22 -10.80 -22.62
N PHE A 7 3.09 -10.13 -22.36
CA PHE A 7 2.33 -10.22 -21.12
C PHE A 7 1.12 -11.17 -21.20
N ARG A 8 0.91 -11.82 -22.35
CA ARG A 8 -0.19 -12.79 -22.53
C ARG A 8 0.09 -14.05 -21.69
N PRO A 9 -0.88 -14.54 -20.90
CA PRO A 9 -0.69 -15.74 -20.10
C PRO A 9 -0.44 -16.95 -21.02
N LYS A 10 0.68 -17.66 -20.80
CA LYS A 10 0.81 -19.04 -21.29
C LYS A 10 -0.29 -19.87 -20.62
N LYS A 11 -0.99 -20.68 -21.42
CA LYS A 11 -2.07 -21.60 -21.05
C LYS A 11 -1.73 -22.30 -19.71
N GLN A 12 -2.41 -21.93 -18.63
CA GLN A 12 -2.18 -22.49 -17.29
C GLN A 12 -2.96 -23.79 -17.09
N GLU A 13 -2.33 -24.75 -16.42
CA GLU A 13 -2.95 -25.91 -15.81
C GLU A 13 -4.09 -25.47 -14.87
N LYS A 14 -5.21 -26.21 -14.95
CA LYS A 14 -6.40 -26.00 -14.13
C LYS A 14 -6.11 -26.46 -12.70
N GLU A 15 -5.83 -25.54 -11.79
CA GLU A 15 -6.20 -25.74 -10.39
C GLU A 15 -7.64 -25.25 -10.16
N PRO A 16 -8.46 -25.97 -9.37
CA PRO A 16 -9.89 -25.72 -9.33
C PRO A 16 -10.25 -24.36 -8.73
N SER A 17 -11.25 -23.77 -9.38
CA SER A 17 -12.02 -22.57 -9.03
C SER A 17 -12.71 -22.66 -7.68
N LYS A 18 -12.75 -21.53 -6.94
CA LYS A 18 -13.49 -21.27 -5.69
C LYS A 18 -13.35 -22.37 -4.62
N GLU A 19 -12.71 -22.06 -3.49
CA GLU A 19 -12.89 -22.87 -2.28
C GLU A 19 -14.37 -22.85 -1.90
N GLU A 20 -15.11 -23.85 -2.37
CA GLU A 20 -16.40 -24.20 -1.79
C GLU A 20 -16.12 -24.61 -0.34
N ALA A 21 -16.90 -24.08 0.61
CA ALA A 21 -16.86 -24.49 2.01
C ALA A 21 -17.11 -26.01 2.07
N LYS A 22 -16.08 -26.78 2.45
CA LYS A 22 -16.11 -28.24 2.36
C LYS A 22 -16.38 -28.89 3.71
N ASP A 23 -15.98 -28.24 4.80
CA ASP A 23 -16.03 -28.86 6.12
C ASP A 23 -17.32 -28.51 6.86
N LYS A 24 -18.12 -29.54 7.15
CA LYS A 24 -19.32 -29.43 8.00
C LYS A 24 -18.92 -29.38 9.47
N ALA A 25 -19.68 -28.62 10.26
CA ALA A 25 -19.50 -28.57 11.70
C ALA A 25 -19.76 -29.96 12.33
N SER A 26 -18.89 -30.35 13.26
CA SER A 26 -19.01 -31.60 14.02
C SER A 26 -19.97 -31.40 15.19
N SER A 27 -20.55 -32.50 15.70
CA SER A 27 -21.31 -32.48 16.96
C SER A 27 -20.43 -32.35 18.20
N SER A 28 -19.12 -32.61 18.09
CA SER A 28 -18.18 -32.48 19.21
C SER A 28 -17.61 -31.07 19.27
N LEU A 29 -17.79 -30.39 20.39
CA LEU A 29 -17.24 -29.05 20.63
C LEU A 29 -15.70 -29.05 20.46
N ASP A 30 -15.02 -30.05 21.01
CA ASP A 30 -13.56 -30.15 21.01
C ASP A 30 -13.01 -30.30 19.57
N LYS A 31 -13.72 -31.01 18.69
CA LYS A 31 -13.34 -31.12 17.26
C LYS A 31 -13.46 -29.78 16.53
N ASN A 32 -14.55 -29.04 16.75
CA ASN A 32 -14.76 -27.74 16.13
C ASN A 32 -13.76 -26.70 16.64
N LEU A 33 -13.49 -26.67 17.96
CA LEU A 33 -12.48 -25.80 18.54
C LEU A 33 -11.08 -26.11 18.05
N LYS A 34 -10.72 -27.40 17.93
CA LYS A 34 -9.44 -27.80 17.36
C LYS A 34 -9.31 -27.33 15.92
N TYR A 35 -10.34 -27.52 15.10
CA TYR A 35 -10.36 -27.03 13.72
C TYR A 35 -10.11 -25.52 13.61
N LEU A 36 -10.83 -24.72 14.41
CA LEU A 36 -10.66 -23.27 14.42
C LEU A 36 -9.28 -22.84 14.94
N LYS A 37 -8.78 -23.48 16.00
CA LYS A 37 -7.44 -23.18 16.56
C LYS A 37 -6.31 -23.57 15.61
N ASP A 38 -6.46 -24.64 14.84
CA ASP A 38 -5.49 -25.07 13.84
C ASP A 38 -5.48 -24.11 12.65
N LYS A 39 -6.65 -23.73 12.13
CA LYS A 39 -6.77 -22.78 11.00
C LYS A 39 -6.37 -21.36 11.36
N LEU A 40 -6.68 -20.90 12.58
CA LEU A 40 -6.34 -19.58 13.10
C LEU A 40 -5.14 -19.63 14.04
N LYS A 41 -4.25 -20.61 13.85
CA LYS A 41 -2.95 -20.63 14.52
C LYS A 41 -2.20 -19.33 14.26
N ASP A 42 -1.48 -18.84 15.26
CA ASP A 42 -0.71 -17.59 15.22
C ASP A 42 -1.57 -16.33 14.97
N CYS A 43 -2.85 -16.39 15.38
CA CYS A 43 -3.76 -15.24 15.44
C CYS A 43 -4.08 -14.92 16.91
N ASN A 44 -3.24 -14.09 17.54
CA ASN A 44 -3.42 -13.68 18.94
C ASN A 44 -4.54 -12.62 19.13
N ASP A 45 -5.21 -12.25 18.05
CA ASP A 45 -6.42 -11.43 18.04
C ASP A 45 -7.71 -12.24 18.18
N VAL A 46 -7.67 -13.57 18.11
CA VAL A 46 -8.85 -14.43 18.27
C VAL A 46 -8.98 -14.88 19.72
N VAL A 47 -10.14 -14.64 20.32
CA VAL A 47 -10.46 -15.05 21.69
C VAL A 47 -11.35 -16.29 21.66
N TYR A 48 -10.95 -17.30 22.43
CA TYR A 48 -11.72 -18.52 22.64
C TYR A 48 -12.12 -18.60 24.11
N ARG A 49 -13.43 -18.57 24.40
CA ARG A 49 -13.96 -18.61 25.76
C ARG A 49 -14.92 -19.79 25.91
N GLU A 50 -14.49 -20.82 26.63
CA GLU A 50 -15.34 -21.95 27.00
C GLU A 50 -16.15 -21.62 28.27
N PHE A 51 -17.42 -22.02 28.30
CA PHE A 51 -18.31 -21.84 29.45
C PHE A 51 -19.36 -22.95 29.51
N ARG A 52 -20.07 -23.02 30.64
CA ARG A 52 -21.11 -24.04 30.87
C ARG A 52 -22.46 -23.38 31.15
N VAL A 53 -23.52 -24.02 30.66
CA VAL A 53 -24.89 -23.50 30.63
C VAL A 53 -25.88 -24.52 31.21
N GLY A 54 -27.01 -24.04 31.75
CA GLY A 54 -28.10 -24.84 32.31
C GLY A 54 -28.06 -25.00 33.84
N ASN A 55 -29.16 -25.51 34.40
CA ASN A 55 -29.41 -25.59 35.86
C ASN A 55 -28.29 -26.31 36.65
N ARG A 56 -27.68 -27.35 36.07
CA ARG A 56 -26.50 -28.05 36.64
C ARG A 56 -25.20 -27.82 35.87
N GLN A 57 -25.13 -26.77 35.05
CA GLN A 57 -23.96 -26.49 34.20
C GLN A 57 -23.54 -27.68 33.31
N GLN A 58 -24.52 -28.43 32.83
CA GLN A 58 -24.31 -29.71 32.15
C GLN A 58 -23.98 -29.56 30.65
N PHE A 59 -24.26 -28.40 30.06
CA PHE A 59 -24.00 -28.15 28.65
C PHE A 59 -22.74 -27.32 28.45
N ARG A 60 -21.81 -27.80 27.63
CA ARG A 60 -20.58 -27.07 27.27
C ARG A 60 -20.81 -26.20 26.05
N PHE A 61 -20.37 -24.96 26.15
CA PHE A 61 -20.42 -23.96 25.10
C PHE A 61 -19.03 -23.35 24.90
N ALA A 62 -18.78 -22.81 23.71
CA ALA A 62 -17.66 -21.92 23.48
C ALA A 62 -18.08 -20.70 22.68
N LEU A 63 -17.66 -19.52 23.13
CA LEU A 63 -17.76 -18.26 22.41
C LEU A 63 -16.40 -17.99 21.75
N VAL A 64 -16.40 -17.76 20.44
CA VAL A 64 -15.21 -17.42 19.66
C VAL A 64 -15.46 -16.09 18.95
N TYR A 65 -14.56 -15.13 19.12
CA TYR A 65 -14.67 -13.82 18.48
C TYR A 65 -13.29 -13.23 18.19
N VAL A 66 -13.23 -12.30 17.24
CA VAL A 66 -12.02 -11.52 16.95
C VAL A 66 -12.04 -10.25 17.77
N ASP A 67 -11.03 -10.08 18.61
CA ASP A 67 -10.89 -8.91 19.45
C ASP A 67 -10.63 -7.64 18.63
N GLY A 68 -11.33 -6.55 18.97
CA GLY A 68 -11.29 -5.28 18.23
C GLY A 68 -12.24 -5.20 17.03
N LEU A 69 -12.85 -6.31 16.58
CA LEU A 69 -13.92 -6.28 15.57
C LEU A 69 -15.33 -6.31 16.17
N VAL A 70 -15.46 -6.75 17.42
CA VAL A 70 -16.74 -6.98 18.09
C VAL A 70 -17.04 -5.95 19.17
N ASP A 71 -18.32 -5.70 19.42
CA ASP A 71 -18.77 -5.00 20.61
C ASP A 71 -18.72 -5.95 21.82
N ARG A 72 -17.70 -5.78 22.66
CA ARG A 72 -17.52 -6.61 23.85
C ARG A 72 -18.64 -6.45 24.88
N ASN A 73 -19.27 -5.27 24.96
CA ASN A 73 -20.36 -5.03 25.93
C ASN A 73 -21.59 -5.81 25.50
N MET A 74 -21.93 -5.77 24.22
CA MET A 74 -23.00 -6.58 23.65
C MET A 74 -22.76 -8.07 23.92
N LEU A 75 -21.55 -8.59 23.68
CA LEU A 75 -21.25 -10.00 23.95
C LEU A 75 -21.35 -10.38 25.43
N ASN A 76 -20.89 -9.50 26.32
CA ASN A 76 -20.94 -9.78 27.76
C ASN A 76 -22.36 -9.72 28.31
N GLU A 77 -23.13 -8.69 27.97
CA GLU A 77 -24.47 -8.44 28.53
C GLU A 77 -25.58 -9.22 27.81
N GLU A 78 -25.54 -9.35 26.49
CA GLU A 78 -26.63 -9.95 25.71
C GLU A 78 -26.43 -11.45 25.45
N VAL A 79 -25.17 -11.89 25.30
CA VAL A 79 -24.85 -13.29 25.00
C VAL A 79 -24.45 -14.03 26.26
N LEU A 80 -23.35 -13.64 26.91
CA LEU A 80 -22.80 -14.41 28.04
C LEU A 80 -23.70 -14.35 29.28
N LYS A 81 -24.17 -13.17 29.68
CA LYS A 81 -25.05 -13.03 30.86
C LYS A 81 -26.39 -13.73 30.66
N SER A 82 -27.02 -13.59 29.49
CA SER A 82 -28.27 -14.26 29.17
C SER A 82 -28.10 -15.79 29.16
N LEU A 83 -27.06 -16.30 28.48
CA LEU A 83 -26.80 -17.73 28.46
C LEU A 83 -26.36 -18.30 29.81
N MET A 84 -25.56 -17.60 30.61
CA MET A 84 -25.00 -18.15 31.86
C MET A 84 -25.88 -17.95 33.09
N LEU A 85 -26.65 -16.86 33.16
CA LEU A 85 -27.47 -16.54 34.34
C LEU A 85 -28.95 -16.83 34.13
N GLN A 86 -29.52 -16.42 33.00
CA GLN A 86 -30.97 -16.51 32.79
C GLN A 86 -31.43 -17.95 32.46
N THR A 87 -30.55 -18.78 31.90
CA THR A 87 -30.84 -20.20 31.63
C THR A 87 -30.68 -21.12 32.85
N LYS A 88 -30.18 -20.62 34.00
CA LYS A 88 -30.02 -21.43 35.21
C LYS A 88 -31.34 -22.02 35.71
N HIS A 89 -32.45 -21.31 35.46
CA HIS A 89 -33.79 -21.74 35.88
C HIS A 89 -34.54 -22.52 34.79
N ALA A 90 -33.97 -22.65 33.59
CA ALA A 90 -34.59 -23.38 32.50
C ALA A 90 -34.31 -24.89 32.65
N ASN A 91 -35.37 -25.70 32.67
CA ASN A 91 -35.29 -27.17 32.68
C ASN A 91 -34.91 -27.68 31.28
N LEU A 92 -33.66 -27.48 30.87
CA LEU A 92 -33.14 -28.07 29.64
C LEU A 92 -32.80 -29.55 29.88
N SER A 93 -33.61 -30.45 29.32
CA SER A 93 -33.32 -31.89 29.31
C SER A 93 -32.23 -32.23 28.27
N PRO A 94 -31.31 -33.18 28.57
CA PRO A 94 -30.22 -33.57 27.65
C PRO A 94 -30.68 -34.06 26.27
N GLY A 95 -31.90 -34.60 26.16
CA GLY A 95 -32.48 -35.07 24.89
C GLY A 95 -32.96 -33.97 23.93
N ILE A 96 -32.89 -32.69 24.32
CA ILE A 96 -33.36 -31.55 23.51
C ILE A 96 -32.29 -31.04 22.54
N ILE A 97 -31.00 -31.35 22.77
CA ILE A 97 -29.86 -30.86 21.97
C ILE A 97 -29.95 -31.26 20.48
N THR A 98 -30.79 -32.24 20.14
CA THR A 98 -30.89 -32.85 18.81
C THR A 98 -31.94 -32.25 17.87
N GLY A 99 -32.51 -31.06 18.12
CA GLY A 99 -33.51 -30.49 17.19
C GLY A 99 -33.70 -28.97 17.20
N ASP A 100 -34.58 -28.49 16.31
CA ASP A 100 -35.00 -27.08 16.15
C ASP A 100 -35.52 -26.45 17.46
N VAL A 101 -35.91 -27.26 18.44
CA VAL A 101 -36.32 -26.79 19.77
C VAL A 101 -35.15 -26.19 20.56
N PHE A 102 -33.93 -26.73 20.41
CA PHE A 102 -32.75 -26.18 21.06
C PHE A 102 -32.33 -24.85 20.44
N SER A 103 -32.44 -24.73 19.11
CA SER A 103 -32.17 -23.48 18.42
C SER A 103 -33.21 -22.40 18.73
N ILE A 104 -34.48 -22.78 18.86
CA ILE A 104 -35.55 -21.88 19.32
C ILE A 104 -35.29 -21.45 20.77
N ALA A 105 -35.04 -22.38 21.69
CA ALA A 105 -34.77 -22.06 23.10
C ALA A 105 -33.53 -21.15 23.27
N LEU A 106 -32.51 -21.35 22.45
CA LEU A 106 -31.33 -20.51 22.48
C LEU A 106 -31.56 -19.14 21.84
N ARG A 107 -32.35 -19.06 20.76
CA ARG A 107 -32.81 -17.77 20.19
C ARG A 107 -33.70 -17.00 21.15
N SER A 108 -34.55 -17.69 21.91
CA SER A 108 -35.38 -17.06 22.95
C SER A 108 -34.56 -16.58 24.15
N GLY A 109 -33.44 -17.24 24.44
CA GLY A 109 -32.52 -16.87 25.52
C GLY A 109 -31.44 -15.86 25.13
N LEU A 110 -31.27 -15.56 23.85
CA LEU A 110 -30.37 -14.52 23.36
C LEU A 110 -31.19 -13.27 23.09
N THR A 111 -30.78 -12.15 23.68
CA THR A 111 -31.49 -10.86 23.50
C THR A 111 -31.07 -10.12 22.23
N THR A 112 -30.14 -10.68 21.45
CA THR A 112 -29.61 -10.06 20.24
C THR A 112 -30.49 -10.31 19.01
N SER A 113 -30.59 -9.32 18.14
CA SER A 113 -31.48 -9.34 16.97
C SER A 113 -30.96 -10.19 15.79
N GLU A 114 -29.64 -10.39 15.69
CA GLU A 114 -29.01 -11.07 14.55
C GLU A 114 -28.37 -12.41 14.97
N VAL A 115 -29.14 -13.50 14.86
CA VAL A 115 -28.63 -14.86 15.09
C VAL A 115 -28.90 -15.74 13.87
N LYS A 116 -27.84 -16.29 13.29
CA LYS A 116 -27.90 -17.22 12.15
C LYS A 116 -27.29 -18.56 12.52
N GLU A 117 -27.88 -19.64 12.02
CA GLU A 117 -27.25 -20.97 12.08
C GLU A 117 -26.46 -21.24 10.81
N GLU A 118 -25.27 -21.81 10.94
CA GLU A 118 -24.43 -22.20 9.82
C GLU A 118 -23.95 -23.63 9.99
N GLU A 119 -24.13 -24.44 8.95
CA GLU A 119 -23.77 -25.87 8.94
C GLU A 119 -22.29 -26.10 8.62
N TYR A 120 -21.66 -25.14 7.94
CA TYR A 120 -20.29 -25.24 7.46
C TYR A 120 -19.37 -24.38 8.32
N ILE A 121 -18.37 -25.00 8.95
CA ILE A 121 -17.45 -24.30 9.84
C ILE A 121 -16.61 -23.26 9.09
N ASP A 122 -16.31 -23.51 7.81
CA ASP A 122 -15.62 -22.57 6.93
C ASP A 122 -16.40 -21.27 6.72
N LYS A 123 -17.72 -21.37 6.54
CA LYS A 123 -18.59 -20.19 6.39
C LYS A 123 -18.69 -19.43 7.70
N SER A 124 -18.77 -20.13 8.83
CA SER A 124 -18.73 -19.53 10.16
C SER A 124 -17.41 -18.79 10.39
N MET A 125 -16.29 -19.33 9.92
CA MET A 125 -14.97 -18.68 10.02
C MET A 125 -14.92 -17.36 9.22
N ILE A 126 -15.52 -17.30 8.04
CA ILE A 126 -15.63 -16.05 7.28
C ILE A 126 -16.47 -15.00 8.03
N ALA A 127 -17.55 -15.43 8.69
CA ALA A 127 -18.37 -14.55 9.52
C ALA A 127 -17.57 -14.04 10.73
N LEU A 128 -16.84 -14.92 11.41
CA LEU A 128 -15.91 -14.58 12.50
C LEU A 128 -14.91 -13.50 12.09
N LEU A 129 -14.24 -13.70 10.95
CA LEU A 129 -13.29 -12.74 10.39
C LEU A 129 -13.94 -11.45 9.86
N SER A 130 -15.27 -11.44 9.71
CA SER A 130 -16.07 -10.26 9.37
C SER A 130 -16.57 -9.49 10.60
N GLY A 131 -16.20 -9.92 11.82
CA GLY A 131 -16.59 -9.27 13.08
C GLY A 131 -17.86 -9.84 13.72
N ASP A 132 -18.32 -11.01 13.29
CA ASP A 132 -19.38 -11.75 14.00
C ASP A 132 -18.76 -12.66 15.06
N SER A 133 -19.57 -13.07 16.04
CA SER A 133 -19.15 -14.00 17.08
C SER A 133 -19.75 -15.38 16.84
N LEU A 134 -18.99 -16.42 17.14
CA LEU A 134 -19.42 -17.81 17.01
C LEU A 134 -19.74 -18.38 18.37
N VAL A 135 -20.91 -18.98 18.51
CA VAL A 135 -21.28 -19.81 19.65
C VAL A 135 -21.35 -21.25 19.18
N LEU A 136 -20.46 -22.07 19.73
CA LEU A 136 -20.37 -23.51 19.53
C LEU A 136 -20.99 -24.21 20.72
N VAL A 137 -21.78 -25.26 20.47
CA VAL A 137 -22.45 -26.04 21.52
C VAL A 137 -22.07 -27.50 21.39
N ASP A 138 -21.69 -28.12 22.50
CA ASP A 138 -21.38 -29.55 22.52
C ASP A 138 -22.64 -30.39 22.30
N GLY A 139 -22.56 -31.35 21.38
CA GLY A 139 -23.69 -32.14 20.89
C GLY A 139 -24.44 -31.53 19.70
N TYR A 140 -24.19 -30.26 19.33
CA TYR A 140 -24.91 -29.57 18.24
C TYR A 140 -24.08 -29.53 16.95
N LYS A 141 -24.70 -29.89 15.82
CA LYS A 141 -24.02 -30.01 14.51
C LYS A 141 -23.96 -28.70 13.70
N LYS A 142 -24.42 -27.59 14.25
CA LYS A 142 -24.37 -26.28 13.59
C LYS A 142 -23.65 -25.27 14.49
N VAL A 143 -23.09 -24.24 13.87
CA VAL A 143 -22.50 -23.10 14.56
C VAL A 143 -23.51 -21.97 14.58
N LEU A 144 -23.63 -21.30 15.72
CA LEU A 144 -24.45 -20.11 15.84
C LEU A 144 -23.58 -18.89 15.60
N VAL A 145 -23.95 -18.09 14.61
CA VAL A 145 -23.30 -16.84 14.24
C VAL A 145 -24.14 -15.71 14.80
N ILE A 146 -23.55 -14.92 15.69
CA ILE A 146 -24.18 -13.76 16.34
C ILE A 146 -23.61 -12.49 15.71
N GLY A 147 -24.49 -11.64 15.20
CA GLY A 147 -24.13 -10.33 14.67
C GLY A 147 -23.65 -9.41 15.78
N SER A 148 -22.34 -9.33 15.98
CA SER A 148 -21.71 -8.60 17.09
C SER A 148 -20.74 -7.52 16.64
N LYS A 149 -20.88 -7.06 15.39
CA LYS A 149 -19.93 -6.15 14.75
C LYS A 149 -19.87 -4.82 15.49
N GLY A 150 -18.73 -4.50 16.06
CA GLY A 150 -18.46 -3.28 16.82
C GLY A 150 -17.22 -2.56 16.29
N TRP A 151 -17.17 -2.31 14.97
CA TRP A 151 -16.02 -1.69 14.31
C TRP A 151 -15.61 -0.39 15.02
N PRO A 152 -14.30 -0.04 15.06
CA PRO A 152 -13.86 1.25 15.54
C PRO A 152 -14.55 2.37 14.74
N SER A 153 -15.51 3.08 15.34
CA SER A 153 -16.38 4.04 14.63
C SER A 153 -16.08 5.50 14.98
N ARG A 154 -15.35 5.77 16.06
CA ARG A 154 -14.90 7.11 16.45
C ARG A 154 -13.41 7.06 16.78
N GLY A 155 -12.57 7.75 16.01
CA GLY A 155 -11.16 7.96 16.34
C GLY A 155 -10.16 7.65 15.22
N VAL A 156 -10.59 7.08 14.09
CA VAL A 156 -9.68 6.90 12.97
C VAL A 156 -9.53 8.21 12.21
N GLN A 157 -8.45 8.92 12.47
CA GLN A 157 -8.12 10.19 11.84
C GLN A 157 -7.53 9.97 10.44
N GLU A 158 -7.53 11.05 9.64
CA GLU A 158 -6.85 11.04 8.35
C GLU A 158 -5.32 10.94 8.57
N PRO A 159 -4.60 10.08 7.83
CA PRO A 159 -3.14 10.01 7.95
C PRO A 159 -2.55 11.39 7.66
N GLN A 160 -1.83 11.95 8.64
CA GLN A 160 -1.33 13.31 8.55
C GLN A 160 -0.11 13.39 7.62
N THR A 161 0.70 12.34 7.58
CA THR A 161 1.92 12.29 6.75
C THR A 161 1.67 11.76 5.33
N GLU A 162 0.56 11.04 5.10
CA GLU A 162 0.20 10.42 3.81
C GLU A 162 -1.22 10.80 3.33
N SER A 163 -1.51 12.11 3.28
CA SER A 163 -2.80 12.62 2.81
C SER A 163 -3.02 12.33 1.32
N VAL A 164 -4.27 12.05 0.94
CA VAL A 164 -4.62 11.66 -0.43
C VAL A 164 -5.89 12.28 -0.94
N ILE A 165 -5.88 12.58 -2.23
CA ILE A 165 -7.05 13.07 -2.96
C ILE A 165 -8.01 11.90 -3.18
N ARG A 166 -7.48 10.71 -3.49
CA ARG A 166 -8.27 9.52 -3.82
C ARG A 166 -7.82 8.28 -3.07
N GLY A 167 -8.79 7.61 -2.45
CA GLY A 167 -8.60 6.34 -1.75
C GLY A 167 -9.18 6.38 -0.34
N PRO A 168 -8.97 5.31 0.46
CA PRO A 168 -9.29 5.31 1.87
C PRO A 168 -8.53 6.41 2.61
N ARG A 169 -9.21 7.08 3.53
CA ARG A 169 -8.66 8.14 4.39
C ARG A 169 -8.47 7.70 5.83
N ASP A 170 -8.75 6.45 6.15
CA ASP A 170 -8.55 5.93 7.50
C ASP A 170 -7.06 5.67 7.74
N GLY A 171 -6.50 6.31 8.78
CA GLY A 171 -5.14 6.07 9.26
C GLY A 171 -5.09 5.04 10.40
N PHE A 172 -3.90 4.54 10.69
CA PHE A 172 -3.63 3.84 11.94
C PHE A 172 -3.64 4.81 13.13
N THR A 173 -3.78 4.25 14.32
CA THR A 173 -3.83 4.97 15.60
C THR A 173 -2.76 4.43 16.54
N GLU A 174 -2.57 5.01 17.71
CA GLU A 174 -1.61 4.55 18.70
C GLU A 174 -1.99 3.20 19.33
N THR A 175 -3.25 2.76 19.18
CA THR A 175 -3.73 1.49 19.77
C THR A 175 -3.54 0.32 18.79
N MET A 176 -2.63 -0.61 19.12
CA MET A 176 -2.32 -1.75 18.25
C MET A 176 -3.54 -2.62 17.92
N ARG A 177 -4.45 -2.85 18.88
CA ARG A 177 -5.63 -3.71 18.65
C ARG A 177 -6.60 -3.10 17.63
N PHE A 178 -6.77 -1.78 17.62
CA PHE A 178 -7.54 -1.08 16.59
C PHE A 178 -6.87 -1.18 15.23
N ASN A 179 -5.54 -1.09 15.17
CA ASN A 179 -4.78 -1.25 13.94
C ASN A 179 -4.94 -2.66 13.36
N THR A 180 -4.89 -3.71 14.20
CA THR A 180 -5.13 -5.09 13.74
C THR A 180 -6.57 -5.29 13.23
N ALA A 181 -7.55 -4.63 13.85
CA ALA A 181 -8.94 -4.65 13.41
C ALA A 181 -9.12 -3.97 12.03
N LEU A 182 -8.45 -2.84 11.78
CA LEU A 182 -8.43 -2.16 10.48
C LEU A 182 -7.87 -3.04 9.35
N LEU A 183 -6.88 -3.89 9.66
CA LEU A 183 -6.33 -4.86 8.72
C LEU A 183 -7.31 -6.01 8.46
N ARG A 184 -7.87 -6.63 9.50
CA ARG A 184 -8.87 -7.70 9.37
C ARG A 184 -10.11 -7.25 8.61
N ARG A 185 -10.53 -5.99 8.75
CA ARG A 185 -11.64 -5.39 7.97
C ARG A 185 -11.44 -5.54 6.46
N ARG A 186 -10.21 -5.34 6.01
CA ARG A 186 -9.79 -5.40 4.60
C ARG A 186 -9.47 -6.81 4.15
N LEU A 187 -8.82 -7.59 5.02
CA LEU A 187 -8.34 -8.95 4.74
C LEU A 187 -9.02 -9.95 5.67
N ARG A 188 -10.14 -10.51 5.19
CA ARG A 188 -10.98 -11.48 5.91
C ARG A 188 -10.59 -12.91 5.57
N ASP A 189 -9.30 -13.19 5.65
CA ASP A 189 -8.71 -14.45 5.22
C ASP A 189 -8.06 -15.15 6.43
N PRO A 190 -8.32 -16.46 6.67
CA PRO A 190 -7.73 -17.18 7.79
C PRO A 190 -6.21 -17.35 7.69
N ASN A 191 -5.65 -17.17 6.48
CA ASN A 191 -4.23 -17.18 6.24
C ASN A 191 -3.56 -15.85 6.61
N LEU A 192 -4.33 -14.79 6.92
CA LEU A 192 -3.79 -13.61 7.60
C LEU A 192 -3.49 -13.97 9.05
N LYS A 193 -2.20 -14.06 9.37
CA LYS A 193 -1.69 -14.31 10.72
C LYS A 193 -1.35 -12.99 11.37
N ILE A 194 -1.64 -12.89 12.67
CA ILE A 194 -1.35 -11.72 13.51
C ILE A 194 -0.76 -12.26 14.82
N LYS A 195 0.55 -12.47 14.81
CA LYS A 195 1.31 -13.04 15.93
C LYS A 195 1.76 -11.91 16.85
N GLN A 196 1.48 -12.01 18.15
CA GLN A 196 1.87 -11.00 19.14
C GLN A 196 3.09 -11.45 19.92
N ILE A 197 4.04 -10.53 20.07
CA ILE A 197 5.26 -10.68 20.87
C ILE A 197 5.43 -9.45 21.75
N LYS A 198 6.22 -9.57 22.82
CA LYS A 198 6.57 -8.45 23.70
C LYS A 198 8.03 -8.08 23.49
N VAL A 199 8.31 -6.80 23.29
CA VAL A 199 9.66 -6.27 23.03
C VAL A 199 10.02 -5.23 24.10
N GLY A 200 11.28 -5.25 24.54
CA GLY A 200 11.81 -4.35 25.57
C GLY A 200 11.77 -4.96 26.98
N VAL A 201 12.84 -4.73 27.75
CA VAL A 201 13.04 -5.31 29.08
C VAL A 201 12.06 -4.76 30.11
N ARG A 202 11.86 -3.44 30.10
CA ARG A 202 11.01 -2.74 31.06
C ARG A 202 9.64 -2.43 30.47
N SER A 203 9.59 -1.85 29.25
CA SER A 203 8.31 -1.45 28.64
C SER A 203 7.44 -2.66 28.28
N LYS A 204 8.05 -3.79 27.91
CA LYS A 204 7.36 -5.00 27.45
C LYS A 204 6.26 -4.68 26.43
N THR A 205 6.58 -3.77 25.51
CA THR A 205 5.67 -3.19 24.53
C THR A 205 5.13 -4.31 23.64
N ASP A 206 3.81 -4.32 23.42
CA ASP A 206 3.18 -5.30 22.54
C ASP A 206 3.47 -4.95 21.08
N VAL A 207 3.96 -5.93 20.33
CA VAL A 207 4.27 -5.83 18.91
C VAL A 207 3.56 -6.96 18.19
N ALA A 208 2.79 -6.63 17.16
CA ALA A 208 2.08 -7.60 16.33
C ALA A 208 2.74 -7.75 14.96
N LEU A 209 3.09 -8.97 14.61
CA LEU A 209 3.61 -9.38 13.32
C LEU A 209 2.45 -9.87 12.45
N ALA A 210 2.15 -9.16 11.37
CA ALA A 210 1.10 -9.53 10.43
C ALA A 210 1.67 -9.99 9.08
N TYR A 211 1.19 -11.12 8.57
CA TYR A 211 1.62 -11.71 7.29
C TYR A 211 0.56 -12.64 6.71
N MET A 212 0.63 -12.86 5.39
CA MET A 212 -0.18 -13.88 4.71
C MET A 212 0.61 -15.19 4.63
N GLU A 213 0.24 -16.20 5.43
CA GLU A 213 0.98 -17.47 5.58
C GLU A 213 1.28 -18.16 4.23
N ASN A 214 0.34 -18.08 3.29
CA ASN A 214 0.41 -18.78 2.01
C ASN A 214 1.20 -18.01 0.95
N ILE A 215 1.60 -16.76 1.23
CA ILE A 215 2.20 -15.85 0.25
C ILE A 215 3.62 -15.46 0.66
N VAL A 216 3.81 -15.18 1.96
CA VAL A 216 5.08 -14.69 2.52
C VAL A 216 6.25 -15.64 2.23
N ASP A 217 7.43 -15.07 1.97
CA ASP A 217 8.66 -15.87 2.01
C ASP A 217 9.00 -16.23 3.46
N LYS A 218 9.04 -17.54 3.74
CA LYS A 218 9.34 -18.08 5.07
C LYS A 218 10.74 -17.70 5.57
N ASN A 219 11.70 -17.46 4.67
CA ASN A 219 13.04 -17.03 5.05
C ASN A 219 13.02 -15.59 5.58
N VAL A 220 12.30 -14.71 4.89
CA VAL A 220 12.08 -13.32 5.33
C VAL A 220 11.37 -13.31 6.68
N LEU A 221 10.28 -14.08 6.82
CA LEU A 221 9.52 -14.14 8.07
C LEU A 221 10.39 -14.58 9.25
N LYS A 222 11.17 -15.65 9.10
CA LYS A 222 12.10 -16.13 10.14
C LYS A 222 13.15 -15.09 10.51
N GLU A 223 13.69 -14.37 9.54
CA GLU A 223 14.68 -13.33 9.79
C GLU A 223 14.06 -12.15 10.56
N VAL A 224 12.81 -11.77 10.24
CA VAL A 224 12.08 -10.75 11.00
C VAL A 224 11.85 -11.20 12.44
N GLU A 225 11.34 -12.42 12.66
CA GLU A 225 11.14 -12.96 14.01
C GLU A 225 12.44 -12.99 14.81
N LYS A 226 13.51 -13.51 14.22
CA LYS A 226 14.84 -13.58 14.84
C LYS A 226 15.36 -12.19 15.24
N ARG A 227 15.21 -11.19 14.37
CA ARG A 227 15.66 -9.83 14.68
C ARG A 227 14.84 -9.20 15.80
N LEU A 228 13.52 -9.34 15.77
CA LEU A 228 12.64 -8.82 16.82
C LEU A 228 12.93 -9.47 18.19
N GLU A 229 13.18 -10.78 18.21
CA GLU A 229 13.55 -11.50 19.44
C GLU A 229 14.94 -11.11 19.97
N SER A 230 15.84 -10.66 19.09
CA SER A 230 17.19 -10.20 19.48
C SER A 230 17.23 -8.79 20.07
N ILE A 231 16.13 -8.04 20.01
CA ILE A 231 16.07 -6.66 20.51
C ILE A 231 16.11 -6.68 22.04
N ASN A 232 17.23 -6.22 22.60
CA ASN A 232 17.42 -6.07 24.03
C ASN A 232 17.67 -4.60 24.39
N ILE A 233 16.58 -3.87 24.66
CA ILE A 233 16.59 -2.47 25.09
C ILE A 233 15.65 -2.26 26.28
N ASP A 234 15.84 -1.18 27.04
CA ASP A 234 14.99 -0.88 28.20
C ASP A 234 13.51 -0.75 27.81
N GLY A 235 13.20 -0.10 26.69
CA GLY A 235 11.84 -0.03 26.19
C GLY A 235 11.73 0.47 24.76
N VAL A 236 10.60 0.12 24.12
CA VAL A 236 10.20 0.61 22.79
C VAL A 236 9.14 1.69 22.98
N LEU A 237 9.50 2.94 22.69
CA LEU A 237 8.59 4.09 22.77
C LEU A 237 7.91 4.40 21.43
N GLU A 238 8.59 4.13 20.33
CA GLU A 238 8.14 4.42 18.97
C GLU A 238 8.67 3.34 18.01
N SER A 239 8.01 3.13 16.87
CA SER A 239 8.36 2.09 15.90
C SER A 239 9.77 2.24 15.32
N GLY A 240 10.30 3.46 15.19
CA GLY A 240 11.65 3.77 14.76
C GLY A 240 12.74 3.17 15.66
N TYR A 241 12.42 2.86 16.93
CA TYR A 241 13.33 2.11 17.80
C TYR A 241 13.52 0.73 17.20
N ILE A 242 12.43 0.01 16.91
CA ILE A 242 12.46 -1.30 16.27
C ILE A 242 13.15 -1.21 14.91
N GLU A 243 12.80 -0.21 14.09
CA GLU A 243 13.40 0.03 12.78
C GLU A 243 14.94 -0.01 12.85
N SER A 244 15.54 0.78 13.75
CA SER A 244 16.99 0.87 13.91
C SER A 244 17.69 -0.45 14.29
N PHE A 245 16.97 -1.37 14.94
CA PHE A 245 17.50 -2.69 15.31
C PHE A 245 17.33 -3.73 14.21
N ILE A 246 16.29 -3.61 13.38
CA ILE A 246 15.97 -4.61 12.35
C ILE A 246 16.58 -4.31 10.98
N GLU A 247 17.16 -3.12 10.77
CA GLU A 247 17.84 -2.77 9.52
C GLU A 247 19.09 -3.61 9.22
N ASP A 248 19.31 -3.94 7.94
CA ASP A 248 20.49 -4.68 7.46
C ASP A 248 21.78 -3.85 7.58
N ARG A 249 21.75 -2.59 7.11
CA ARG A 249 22.89 -1.66 7.17
C ARG A 249 22.55 -0.40 7.95
N LYS A 250 22.85 -0.39 9.25
CA LYS A 250 22.55 0.72 10.18
C LYS A 250 23.16 2.08 9.83
N TYR A 251 24.24 2.11 9.04
CA TYR A 251 24.93 3.35 8.64
C TYR A 251 24.53 3.84 7.24
N SER A 252 23.60 3.15 6.58
CA SER A 252 23.07 3.63 5.31
C SER A 252 22.15 4.82 5.54
N ILE A 253 22.31 5.88 4.75
CA ILE A 253 21.34 6.99 4.74
C ILE A 253 20.01 6.61 4.07
N PHE A 254 20.00 5.53 3.30
CA PHE A 254 18.80 5.06 2.60
C PHE A 254 17.97 4.16 3.52
N PRO A 255 16.67 4.44 3.70
CA PRO A 255 15.79 3.64 4.54
C PRO A 255 15.63 2.24 3.96
N GLN A 256 15.76 1.23 4.82
CA GLN A 256 15.63 -0.20 4.45
C GLN A 256 14.29 -0.80 4.92
N VAL A 257 13.49 0.00 5.62
CA VAL A 257 12.14 -0.32 6.06
C VAL A 257 11.19 0.75 5.53
N GLN A 258 9.94 0.38 5.27
CA GLN A 258 8.91 1.35 4.90
C GLN A 258 7.97 1.56 6.07
N SER A 259 7.98 2.74 6.66
CA SER A 259 6.94 3.18 7.59
C SER A 259 5.72 3.70 6.83
N THR A 260 4.52 3.44 7.36
CA THR A 260 3.27 3.95 6.80
C THR A 260 2.19 4.09 7.87
N GLU A 261 1.38 5.14 7.75
CA GLU A 261 0.19 5.35 8.59
C GLU A 261 -1.06 4.68 7.98
N ARG A 262 -0.92 4.04 6.82
CA ARG A 262 -2.05 3.66 5.96
C ARG A 262 -2.40 2.17 6.02
N PRO A 263 -3.60 1.79 6.53
CA PRO A 263 -4.01 0.39 6.61
C PRO A 263 -4.25 -0.27 5.24
N ASP A 264 -4.69 0.49 4.24
CA ASP A 264 -4.85 0.00 2.87
C ASP A 264 -3.51 -0.34 2.21
N ARG A 265 -2.48 0.47 2.44
CA ARG A 265 -1.11 0.21 1.98
C ARG A 265 -0.54 -1.06 2.60
N VAL A 266 -0.73 -1.23 3.91
CA VAL A 266 -0.32 -2.44 4.61
C VAL A 266 -1.06 -3.66 4.06
N ALA A 267 -2.39 -3.60 3.92
CA ALA A 267 -3.17 -4.70 3.37
C ALA A 267 -2.70 -5.10 1.95
N ALA A 268 -2.44 -4.13 1.08
CA ALA A 268 -1.88 -4.39 -0.25
C ALA A 268 -0.49 -5.05 -0.18
N SER A 269 0.37 -4.58 0.72
CA SER A 269 1.72 -5.12 0.92
C SER A 269 1.70 -6.56 1.45
N LEU A 270 0.78 -6.89 2.36
CA LEU A 270 0.59 -8.26 2.86
C LEU A 270 0.14 -9.20 1.72
N LEU A 271 -0.71 -8.73 0.82
CA LEU A 271 -1.12 -9.47 -0.38
C LEU A 271 0.00 -9.67 -1.40
N GLU A 272 1.09 -8.89 -1.30
CA GLU A 272 2.31 -9.04 -2.11
C GLU A 272 3.36 -9.96 -1.46
N GLY A 273 3.11 -10.43 -0.24
CA GLY A 273 4.01 -11.34 0.49
C GLY A 273 4.97 -10.63 1.45
N ARG A 274 4.77 -9.33 1.70
CA ARG A 274 5.52 -8.58 2.70
C ARG A 274 4.98 -8.86 4.11
N VAL A 275 5.78 -8.53 5.10
CA VAL A 275 5.47 -8.65 6.52
C VAL A 275 5.28 -7.26 7.12
N ALA A 276 4.26 -7.10 7.95
CA ALA A 276 3.98 -5.86 8.66
C ALA A 276 4.27 -6.03 10.16
N ILE A 277 4.91 -5.04 10.76
CA ILE A 277 5.24 -4.98 12.18
C ILE A 277 4.47 -3.79 12.76
N ILE A 278 3.48 -4.08 13.59
CA ILE A 278 2.58 -3.11 14.21
C ILE A 278 3.02 -2.97 15.66
N THR A 279 3.43 -1.77 16.05
CA THR A 279 3.92 -1.50 17.40
C THR A 279 2.84 -0.75 18.17
N ASP A 280 2.59 -1.12 19.42
CA ASP A 280 1.68 -0.36 20.29
C ASP A 280 2.28 1.01 20.66
N ASN A 281 1.42 2.00 20.89
CA ASN A 281 1.74 3.42 21.16
C ASN A 281 2.22 4.25 19.95
N THR A 282 2.04 3.78 18.72
CA THR A 282 2.40 4.56 17.52
C THR A 282 1.43 4.31 16.36
N PRO A 283 1.07 5.34 15.58
CA PRO A 283 0.24 5.19 14.37
C PRO A 283 1.05 4.68 13.17
N PHE A 284 2.35 4.42 13.30
CA PHE A 284 3.17 3.93 12.19
C PHE A 284 3.31 2.40 12.21
N VAL A 285 3.09 1.79 11.05
CA VAL A 285 3.35 0.37 10.81
C VAL A 285 4.56 0.23 9.91
N LEU A 286 5.48 -0.65 10.30
CA LEU A 286 6.69 -0.94 9.53
C LEU A 286 6.44 -2.11 8.57
N LEU A 287 6.82 -1.94 7.30
CA LEU A 287 6.68 -2.94 6.25
C LEU A 287 8.05 -3.41 5.75
N VAL A 288 8.25 -4.73 5.76
CA VAL A 288 9.50 -5.38 5.35
C VAL A 288 9.24 -6.57 4.42
N PRO A 289 10.11 -6.86 3.44
CA PRO A 289 11.27 -6.06 3.03
C PRO A 289 10.83 -4.77 2.30
N ALA A 290 11.72 -3.77 2.22
CA ALA A 290 11.51 -2.57 1.41
C ALA A 290 12.58 -2.45 0.31
N THR A 291 12.15 -2.01 -0.88
CA THR A 291 13.05 -1.70 -2.01
C THR A 291 12.89 -0.24 -2.38
N LEU A 292 13.89 0.33 -3.07
CA LEU A 292 13.84 1.72 -3.51
C LEU A 292 12.59 2.00 -4.35
N ASN A 293 12.23 1.08 -5.27
CA ASN A 293 11.04 1.21 -6.10
C ASN A 293 9.74 1.26 -5.26
N ILE A 294 9.62 0.43 -4.22
CA ILE A 294 8.46 0.41 -3.31
C ILE A 294 8.32 1.74 -2.55
N LEU A 295 9.44 2.37 -2.19
CA LEU A 295 9.46 3.64 -1.47
C LEU A 295 9.10 4.84 -2.38
N PHE A 296 9.34 4.72 -3.69
CA PHE A 296 8.91 5.70 -4.70
C PHE A 296 7.46 5.50 -5.19
N GLN A 297 6.81 4.38 -4.88
CA GLN A 297 5.41 4.17 -5.21
C GLN A 297 4.51 4.87 -4.20
N SER A 298 3.35 5.35 -4.64
CA SER A 298 2.27 5.81 -3.75
C SER A 298 1.07 4.87 -3.84
N SER A 299 0.28 4.75 -2.77
CA SER A 299 -0.97 3.98 -2.78
C SER A 299 -1.95 4.53 -3.82
N GLU A 300 -1.97 5.86 -4.04
CA GLU A 300 -2.80 6.50 -5.06
C GLU A 300 -2.45 6.04 -6.48
N ASP A 301 -1.19 5.68 -6.70
CA ASP A 301 -0.76 5.18 -8.00
C ASP A 301 -1.59 3.97 -8.39
N TYR A 302 -2.19 3.22 -7.46
CA TYR A 302 -3.05 2.06 -7.74
C TYR A 302 -4.56 2.37 -7.78
N TYR A 303 -4.99 3.56 -7.35
CA TYR A 303 -6.39 3.97 -7.38
C TYR A 303 -6.74 4.80 -8.62
N GLU A 304 -5.75 5.40 -9.26
CA GLU A 304 -5.93 6.17 -10.47
C GLU A 304 -5.95 5.34 -11.75
N ARG A 305 -6.20 5.97 -12.89
CA ARG A 305 -6.06 5.30 -14.20
C ARG A 305 -4.58 5.00 -14.48
N TRP A 306 -4.29 3.83 -15.03
CA TRP A 306 -2.92 3.31 -15.20
C TRP A 306 -1.99 4.27 -15.96
N PHE A 307 -2.47 4.96 -17.00
CA PHE A 307 -1.66 5.89 -17.80
C PHE A 307 -1.35 7.19 -17.05
N ILE A 308 -2.30 7.73 -16.27
CA ILE A 308 -2.11 8.92 -15.43
C ILE A 308 -1.10 8.59 -14.33
N ALA A 309 -1.31 7.48 -13.62
CA ALA A 309 -0.40 7.00 -12.59
C ALA A 309 1.02 6.77 -13.12
N SER A 310 1.15 6.21 -14.33
CA SER A 310 2.45 6.01 -14.98
C SER A 310 3.16 7.34 -15.27
N PHE A 311 2.42 8.34 -15.78
CA PHE A 311 2.99 9.66 -16.04
C PHE A 311 3.46 10.34 -14.75
N ILE A 312 2.63 10.32 -13.69
CA ILE A 312 2.99 10.86 -12.37
C ILE A 312 4.23 10.13 -11.80
N ARG A 313 4.31 8.82 -11.98
CA ARG A 313 5.46 8.03 -11.50
C ARG A 313 6.76 8.40 -12.23
N ILE A 314 6.71 8.59 -13.55
CA ILE A 314 7.87 9.09 -14.32
C ILE A 314 8.28 10.48 -13.85
N LEU A 315 7.31 11.39 -13.65
CA LEU A 315 7.58 12.71 -13.10
C LEU A 315 8.24 12.63 -11.72
N ARG A 316 7.83 11.68 -10.87
CA ARG A 316 8.42 11.47 -9.53
C ARG A 316 9.88 11.04 -9.62
N TYR A 317 10.21 10.10 -10.50
CA TYR A 317 11.59 9.68 -10.73
C TYR A 317 12.44 10.81 -11.34
N ALA A 318 11.91 11.53 -12.31
CA ALA A 318 12.58 12.69 -12.90
C ALA A 318 12.82 13.80 -11.87
N SER A 319 11.83 14.08 -11.03
CA SER A 319 11.92 15.09 -9.96
C SER A 319 12.95 14.68 -8.91
N ALA A 320 12.99 13.41 -8.50
CA ALA A 320 14.01 12.92 -7.59
C ALA A 320 15.42 13.10 -8.18
N PHE A 321 15.61 12.78 -9.46
CA PHE A 321 16.88 12.98 -10.16
C PHE A 321 17.26 14.46 -10.28
N ILE A 322 16.34 15.33 -10.71
CA ILE A 322 16.55 16.79 -10.79
C ILE A 322 16.92 17.35 -9.43
N SER A 323 16.18 16.96 -8.39
CA SER A 323 16.41 17.42 -7.02
C SER A 323 17.79 17.04 -6.48
N LEU A 324 18.42 16.01 -7.01
CA LEU A 324 19.74 15.57 -6.59
C LEU A 324 20.86 16.21 -7.43
N VAL A 325 20.63 16.30 -8.74
CA VAL A 325 21.69 16.56 -9.73
C VAL A 325 21.77 18.04 -10.11
N LEU A 326 20.65 18.77 -10.14
CA LEU A 326 20.58 20.11 -10.73
C LEU A 326 21.54 21.13 -10.08
N PRO A 327 21.62 21.26 -8.74
CA PRO A 327 22.55 22.21 -8.12
C PRO A 327 24.02 21.85 -8.39
N ALA A 328 24.34 20.57 -8.34
CA ALA A 328 25.69 20.06 -8.55
C ALA A 328 26.14 20.23 -10.02
N VAL A 329 25.24 20.05 -10.98
CA VAL A 329 25.48 20.34 -12.40
C VAL A 329 25.72 21.83 -12.62
N TYR A 330 24.91 22.70 -12.01
CA TYR A 330 25.09 24.14 -12.13
C TYR A 330 26.49 24.57 -11.68
N ILE A 331 26.94 24.11 -10.51
CA ILE A 331 28.28 24.42 -9.99
C ILE A 331 29.37 23.88 -10.92
N ALA A 332 29.25 22.62 -11.35
CA ALA A 332 30.23 21.95 -12.20
C ALA A 332 30.41 22.63 -13.56
N ILE A 333 29.32 23.06 -14.20
CA ILE A 333 29.38 23.73 -15.50
C ILE A 333 29.89 25.15 -15.34
N THR A 334 29.32 25.95 -14.42
CA THR A 334 29.66 27.37 -14.30
C THR A 334 31.08 27.60 -13.78
N SER A 335 31.62 26.70 -12.97
CA SER A 335 32.95 26.86 -12.37
C SER A 335 34.07 26.21 -13.19
N TYR A 336 33.80 25.08 -13.85
CA TYR A 336 34.85 24.28 -14.52
C TYR A 336 34.66 24.15 -16.04
N HIS A 337 33.43 24.21 -16.54
CA HIS A 337 33.14 23.95 -17.96
C HIS A 337 32.20 24.99 -18.59
N PRO A 338 32.51 26.30 -18.51
CA PRO A 338 31.63 27.34 -19.02
C PRO A 338 31.41 27.24 -20.54
N GLY A 339 32.35 26.65 -21.28
CA GLY A 339 32.24 26.43 -22.73
C GLY A 339 31.16 25.44 -23.17
N LEU A 340 30.52 24.72 -22.24
CA LEU A 340 29.35 23.88 -22.55
C LEU A 340 28.05 24.70 -22.62
N ILE A 341 28.06 25.93 -22.12
CA ILE A 341 26.91 26.82 -22.13
C ILE A 341 26.92 27.63 -23.44
N PRO A 342 25.78 27.76 -24.15
CA PRO A 342 25.68 28.68 -25.27
C PRO A 342 26.15 30.08 -24.89
N THR A 343 26.96 30.73 -25.75
CA THR A 343 27.66 31.97 -25.42
C THR A 343 26.73 33.05 -24.86
N ASP A 344 25.54 33.22 -25.43
CA ASP A 344 24.56 34.22 -24.98
C ASP A 344 24.12 33.97 -23.52
N LEU A 345 23.87 32.70 -23.18
CA LEU A 345 23.48 32.31 -21.84
C LEU A 345 24.65 32.41 -20.86
N ALA A 346 25.87 32.08 -21.30
CA ALA A 346 27.08 32.23 -20.49
C ALA A 346 27.35 33.70 -20.14
N LEU A 347 27.21 34.60 -21.12
CA LEU A 347 27.34 36.05 -20.92
C LEU A 347 26.25 36.60 -20.00
N TYR A 348 25.03 36.11 -20.13
CA TYR A 348 23.94 36.46 -19.20
C TYR A 348 24.24 36.00 -17.77
N ILE A 349 24.69 34.76 -17.58
CA ILE A 349 25.11 34.24 -16.27
C ILE A 349 26.26 35.07 -15.69
N ALA A 350 27.28 35.38 -16.49
CA ALA A 350 28.39 36.22 -16.06
C ALA A 350 27.91 37.62 -15.65
N GLY A 351 27.03 38.24 -16.44
CA GLY A 351 26.43 39.55 -16.16
C GLY A 351 25.67 39.59 -14.84
N THR A 352 24.85 38.57 -14.56
CA THR A 352 24.09 38.47 -13.30
C THR A 352 24.96 38.19 -12.06
N ARG A 353 26.24 37.84 -12.25
CA ARG A 353 27.20 37.59 -11.17
C ARG A 353 28.17 38.75 -10.93
N THR A 354 28.12 39.82 -11.70
CA THR A 354 29.05 40.98 -11.61
C THR A 354 29.05 41.69 -10.25
N GLY A 355 28.02 41.50 -9.41
CA GLY A 355 27.93 42.04 -8.05
C GLY A 355 27.95 40.97 -6.94
N VAL A 356 28.16 39.70 -7.27
CA VAL A 356 28.11 38.59 -6.29
C VAL A 356 29.53 38.22 -5.86
N PRO A 357 29.90 38.39 -4.57
CA PRO A 357 31.28 38.19 -4.12
C PRO A 357 31.65 36.70 -3.93
N PHE A 358 30.66 35.80 -3.97
CA PHE A 358 30.84 34.39 -3.66
C PHE A 358 30.92 33.50 -4.91
N PRO A 359 31.71 32.41 -4.86
CA PRO A 359 31.68 31.38 -5.89
C PRO A 359 30.36 30.60 -5.85
N ALA A 360 30.00 29.98 -6.98
CA ALA A 360 28.74 29.28 -7.16
C ALA A 360 28.50 28.17 -6.10
N PHE A 361 29.56 27.53 -5.61
CA PHE A 361 29.46 26.57 -4.51
C PHE A 361 28.96 27.20 -3.20
N ILE A 362 29.51 28.35 -2.81
CA ILE A 362 29.10 29.03 -1.57
C ILE A 362 27.68 29.57 -1.72
N GLU A 363 27.34 30.15 -2.88
CA GLU A 363 25.97 30.57 -3.21
C GLU A 363 24.96 29.41 -3.02
N ALA A 364 25.29 28.22 -3.54
CA ALA A 364 24.44 27.04 -3.43
C ALA A 364 24.30 26.55 -1.99
N ILE A 365 25.39 26.48 -1.22
CA ILE A 365 25.35 26.05 0.19
C ILE A 365 24.48 26.98 1.03
N ILE A 366 24.63 28.31 0.87
CA ILE A 366 23.82 29.30 1.61
C ILE A 366 22.33 29.08 1.30
N MET A 367 21.98 28.94 0.03
CA MET A 367 20.59 28.80 -0.40
C MET A 367 19.98 27.45 -0.01
N GLU A 368 20.71 26.35 -0.21
CA GLU A 368 20.26 25.00 0.15
C GLU A 368 20.10 24.86 1.67
N LEU A 369 21.04 25.37 2.47
CA LEU A 369 20.93 25.38 3.93
C LEU A 369 19.73 26.22 4.39
N THR A 370 19.53 27.38 3.76
CA THR A 370 18.38 28.25 4.07
C THR A 370 17.07 27.52 3.81
N LEU A 371 16.94 26.83 2.68
CA LEU A 371 15.74 26.05 2.38
C LEU A 371 15.49 24.92 3.39
N GLU A 372 16.54 24.21 3.81
CA GLU A 372 16.37 23.15 4.83
C GLU A 372 15.99 23.74 6.19
N LEU A 373 16.55 24.89 6.58
CA LEU A 373 16.16 25.60 7.80
C LEU A 373 14.69 26.05 7.74
N LEU A 374 14.26 26.62 6.62
CA LEU A 374 12.86 27.01 6.41
C LEU A 374 11.91 25.81 6.48
N ARG A 375 12.30 24.69 5.89
CA ARG A 375 11.50 23.47 5.90
C ARG A 375 11.40 22.88 7.30
N GLU A 376 12.50 22.79 8.02
CA GLU A 376 12.54 22.26 9.39
C GLU A 376 11.74 23.15 10.36
N ALA A 377 11.82 24.47 10.20
CA ALA A 377 10.98 25.41 10.94
C ALA A 377 9.50 25.24 10.56
N GLY A 378 9.19 25.11 9.27
CA GLY A 378 7.83 25.01 8.75
C GLY A 378 7.08 23.77 9.25
N ILE A 379 7.73 22.60 9.34
CA ILE A 379 7.09 21.36 9.80
C ILE A 379 6.81 21.34 11.31
N ARG A 380 7.51 22.17 12.10
CA ARG A 380 7.34 22.25 13.57
C ARG A 380 6.29 23.26 13.99
N LEU A 381 5.81 24.08 13.08
CA LEU A 381 4.88 25.16 13.37
C LEU A 381 3.45 24.78 12.99
N PRO A 382 2.44 25.28 13.73
CA PRO A 382 1.04 25.04 13.39
C PRO A 382 0.71 25.48 11.96
N GLY A 383 -0.17 24.74 11.27
CA GLY A 383 -0.43 24.83 9.83
C GLY A 383 -0.44 26.25 9.22
N PRO A 384 -1.22 27.21 9.76
CA PRO A 384 -1.24 28.58 9.22
C PRO A 384 0.12 29.29 9.31
N ILE A 385 0.86 29.11 10.41
CA ILE A 385 2.16 29.73 10.66
C ILE A 385 3.24 29.08 9.78
N GLY A 386 3.19 27.76 9.61
CA GLY A 386 4.09 27.03 8.71
C GLY A 386 3.96 27.49 7.26
N GLN A 387 2.73 27.71 6.77
CA GLN A 387 2.49 28.27 5.43
C GLN A 387 3.05 29.69 5.30
N THR A 388 2.84 30.55 6.30
CA THR A 388 3.39 31.92 6.30
C THR A 388 4.92 31.91 6.26
N ILE A 389 5.59 31.06 7.04
CA ILE A 389 7.06 30.94 7.00
C ILE A 389 7.56 30.39 5.67
N GLY A 390 6.82 29.49 5.02
CA GLY A 390 7.15 29.06 3.66
C GLY A 390 7.12 30.23 2.66
N ILE A 391 6.07 31.06 2.72
CA ILE A 391 5.91 32.22 1.82
C ILE A 391 6.96 33.30 2.12
N VAL A 392 7.06 33.72 3.39
CA VAL A 392 8.00 34.75 3.83
C VAL A 392 9.44 34.26 3.63
N GLY A 393 9.76 33.03 4.03
CA GLY A 393 11.07 32.44 3.86
C GLY A 393 11.50 32.33 2.41
N GLY A 394 10.65 31.81 1.54
CA GLY A 394 10.98 31.64 0.12
C GLY A 394 11.11 32.97 -0.63
N LEU A 395 10.12 33.88 -0.47
CA LEU A 395 10.10 35.15 -1.18
C LEU A 395 11.11 36.14 -0.59
N VAL A 396 11.05 36.38 0.72
CA VAL A 396 11.84 37.44 1.36
C VAL A 396 13.31 37.07 1.39
N ILE A 397 13.66 35.82 1.74
CA ILE A 397 15.08 35.45 1.77
C ILE A 397 15.64 35.34 0.35
N GLY A 398 14.88 34.79 -0.60
CA GLY A 398 15.30 34.75 -2.01
C GLY A 398 15.52 36.14 -2.60
N GLN A 399 14.56 37.05 -2.44
CA GLN A 399 14.66 38.42 -2.95
C GLN A 399 15.72 39.23 -2.21
N ALA A 400 15.78 39.15 -0.88
CA ALA A 400 16.78 39.86 -0.10
C ALA A 400 18.19 39.37 -0.39
N ALA A 401 18.41 38.06 -0.58
CA ALA A 401 19.72 37.51 -0.94
C ALA A 401 20.20 38.02 -2.30
N VAL A 402 19.28 38.14 -3.27
CA VAL A 402 19.58 38.70 -4.60
C VAL A 402 19.84 40.20 -4.53
N GLN A 403 19.00 40.97 -3.81
CA GLN A 403 19.14 42.42 -3.67
C GLN A 403 20.40 42.81 -2.89
N ALA A 404 20.78 42.02 -1.87
CA ALA A 404 22.01 42.19 -1.12
C ALA A 404 23.26 41.78 -1.91
N GLY A 405 23.10 41.24 -3.13
CA GLY A 405 24.21 40.74 -3.95
C GLY A 405 24.89 39.50 -3.36
N LEU A 406 24.28 38.80 -2.40
CA LEU A 406 24.88 37.61 -1.78
C LEU A 406 24.79 36.39 -2.70
N VAL A 407 23.74 36.32 -3.54
CA VAL A 407 23.45 35.18 -4.40
C VAL A 407 22.94 35.66 -5.75
N SER A 408 23.32 34.98 -6.83
CA SER A 408 22.83 35.29 -8.17
C SER A 408 21.36 34.91 -8.38
N PRO A 409 20.59 35.67 -9.17
CA PRO A 409 19.21 35.32 -9.52
C PRO A 409 19.06 33.90 -10.10
N ILE A 410 20.04 33.45 -10.88
CA ILE A 410 20.02 32.14 -11.52
C ILE A 410 20.19 31.02 -10.50
N MET A 411 21.03 31.22 -9.47
CA MET A 411 21.14 30.26 -8.36
C MET A 411 19.81 30.12 -7.62
N VAL A 412 19.09 31.22 -7.38
CA VAL A 412 17.77 31.17 -6.73
C VAL A 412 16.79 30.34 -7.57
N ILE A 413 16.79 30.48 -8.89
CA ILE A 413 15.96 29.66 -9.80
C ILE A 413 16.33 28.18 -9.70
N VAL A 414 17.63 27.85 -9.75
CA VAL A 414 18.13 26.47 -9.62
C VAL A 414 17.66 25.82 -8.33
N VAL A 415 17.81 26.53 -7.22
CA VAL A 415 17.43 26.05 -5.88
C VAL A 415 15.90 25.95 -5.74
N ALA A 416 15.14 26.89 -6.30
CA ALA A 416 13.67 26.82 -6.31
C ALA A 416 13.13 25.60 -7.08
N ILE A 417 13.67 25.31 -8.27
CA ILE A 417 13.31 24.12 -9.05
C ILE A 417 13.67 22.85 -8.26
N THR A 418 14.86 22.82 -7.66
CA THR A 418 15.34 21.70 -6.83
C THR A 418 14.42 21.47 -5.63
N ALA A 419 13.95 22.53 -4.97
CA ALA A 419 13.02 22.48 -3.86
C ALA A 419 11.67 21.88 -4.27
N ILE A 420 11.08 22.39 -5.36
CA ILE A 420 9.81 21.89 -5.91
C ILE A 420 9.94 20.40 -6.29
N ALA A 421 11.02 20.04 -6.97
CA ALA A 421 11.29 18.67 -7.38
C ALA A 421 11.43 17.73 -6.16
N SER A 422 12.02 18.20 -5.07
CA SER A 422 12.17 17.40 -3.84
C SER A 422 10.83 17.06 -3.15
N PHE A 423 9.81 17.90 -3.31
CA PHE A 423 8.47 17.66 -2.74
C PHE A 423 7.67 16.59 -3.50
N ALA A 424 8.07 16.25 -4.73
CA ALA A 424 7.41 15.19 -5.49
C ALA A 424 7.72 13.79 -4.94
N VAL A 425 8.79 13.64 -4.14
CA VAL A 425 9.20 12.34 -3.56
C VAL A 425 8.14 11.86 -2.56
N SER A 426 7.58 10.67 -2.82
CA SER A 426 6.42 10.12 -2.08
C SER A 426 6.73 9.69 -0.65
N SER A 427 7.97 9.30 -0.36
CA SER A 427 8.39 8.88 0.98
C SER A 427 9.24 9.97 1.62
N TYR A 428 8.82 10.45 2.79
CA TYR A 428 9.55 11.46 3.55
C TYR A 428 10.99 11.01 3.90
N SER A 429 11.17 9.77 4.35
CA SER A 429 12.48 9.20 4.70
C SER A 429 13.44 9.15 3.51
N VAL A 430 12.95 8.75 2.32
CA VAL A 430 13.76 8.82 1.08
C VAL A 430 14.08 10.27 0.72
N GLY A 431 13.13 11.18 0.89
CA GLY A 431 13.35 12.61 0.68
C GLY A 431 14.49 13.17 1.54
N ILE A 432 14.63 12.73 2.80
CA ILE A 432 15.77 13.11 3.65
C ILE A 432 17.09 12.52 3.12
N ALA A 433 17.09 11.24 2.75
CA ALA A 433 18.29 10.58 2.20
C ALA A 433 18.83 11.32 0.97
N PHE A 434 17.94 11.71 0.05
CA PHE A 434 18.30 12.46 -1.15
C PHE A 434 18.83 13.87 -0.83
N ARG A 435 18.31 14.51 0.22
CA ARG A 435 18.79 15.83 0.66
C ARG A 435 20.20 15.79 1.24
N ILE A 436 20.49 14.82 2.11
CA ILE A 436 21.85 14.62 2.64
C ILE A 436 22.82 14.29 1.49
N LEU A 437 22.40 13.41 0.59
CA LEU A 437 23.20 13.03 -0.57
C LEU A 437 23.48 14.20 -1.52
N ARG A 438 22.54 15.15 -1.67
CA ARG A 438 22.71 16.35 -2.48
C ARG A 438 23.91 17.17 -2.03
N PHE A 439 24.06 17.43 -0.73
CA PHE A 439 25.21 18.17 -0.20
C PHE A 439 26.53 17.46 -0.49
N PHE A 440 26.55 16.13 -0.38
CA PHE A 440 27.72 15.32 -0.74
C PHE A 440 28.09 15.47 -2.23
N ILE A 441 27.11 15.38 -3.13
CA ILE A 441 27.36 15.51 -4.58
C ILE A 441 27.75 16.96 -4.93
N ILE A 442 27.14 17.96 -4.32
CA ILE A 442 27.53 19.37 -4.46
C ILE A 442 29.01 19.57 -4.08
N ALA A 443 29.44 19.00 -2.95
CA ALA A 443 30.84 19.10 -2.51
C ALA A 443 31.81 18.43 -3.50
N LEU A 444 31.47 17.23 -4.00
CA LEU A 444 32.30 16.57 -5.02
C LEU A 444 32.38 17.37 -6.32
N SER A 445 31.25 17.91 -6.80
CA SER A 445 31.21 18.76 -7.99
C SER A 445 31.97 20.07 -7.80
N ALA A 446 32.01 20.61 -6.59
CA ALA A 446 32.77 21.81 -6.28
C ALA A 446 34.28 21.59 -6.33
N VAL A 447 34.78 20.39 -6.04
CA VAL A 447 36.22 20.06 -6.06
C VAL A 447 36.68 19.53 -7.43
N LEU A 448 35.85 18.71 -8.09
CA LEU A 448 36.23 17.95 -9.29
C LEU A 448 35.39 18.29 -10.53
N GLY A 449 34.51 19.29 -10.46
CA GLY A 449 33.62 19.66 -11.56
C GLY A 449 32.68 18.52 -11.99
N LEU A 450 32.50 18.36 -13.31
CA LEU A 450 31.62 17.31 -13.87
C LEU A 450 32.12 15.89 -13.54
N TYR A 451 33.44 15.70 -13.38
CA TYR A 451 33.98 14.41 -12.97
C TYR A 451 33.53 14.05 -11.56
N GLY A 452 33.53 15.02 -10.63
CA GLY A 452 33.03 14.85 -9.27
C GLY A 452 31.56 14.46 -9.21
N LEU A 453 30.73 15.11 -10.03
CA LEU A 453 29.31 14.78 -10.19
C LEU A 453 29.13 13.30 -10.57
N VAL A 454 29.78 12.87 -11.65
CA VAL A 454 29.66 11.50 -12.17
C VAL A 454 30.18 10.49 -11.15
N MET A 455 31.32 10.77 -10.52
CA MET A 455 31.86 9.91 -9.46
C MET A 455 30.92 9.80 -8.25
N GLY A 456 30.32 10.91 -7.81
CA GLY A 456 29.34 10.90 -6.72
C GLY A 456 28.11 10.06 -7.04
N LEU A 457 27.59 10.17 -8.27
CA LEU A 457 26.48 9.35 -8.75
C LEU A 457 26.85 7.86 -8.85
N LEU A 458 28.05 7.54 -9.34
CA LEU A 458 28.53 6.17 -9.42
C LEU A 458 28.72 5.54 -8.03
N LEU A 459 29.34 6.26 -7.08
CA LEU A 459 29.48 5.80 -5.70
C LEU A 459 28.12 5.53 -5.05
N THR A 460 27.16 6.41 -5.28
CA THR A 460 25.77 6.22 -4.82
C THR A 460 25.17 4.95 -5.43
N LEU A 461 25.32 4.75 -6.74
CA LEU A 461 24.79 3.59 -7.44
C LEU A 461 25.41 2.28 -6.92
N VAL A 462 26.73 2.25 -6.72
CA VAL A 462 27.44 1.10 -6.14
C VAL A 462 26.93 0.80 -4.73
N HIS A 463 26.75 1.82 -3.89
CA HIS A 463 26.17 1.66 -2.56
C HIS A 463 24.77 1.05 -2.63
N LEU A 464 23.87 1.61 -3.45
CA LEU A 464 22.51 1.11 -3.65
C LEU A 464 22.46 -0.33 -4.15
N CYS A 465 23.36 -0.73 -5.05
CA CYS A 465 23.51 -2.12 -5.52
C CYS A 465 23.96 -3.07 -4.41
N SER A 466 24.74 -2.58 -3.43
CA SER A 466 25.25 -3.37 -2.30
C SER A 466 24.24 -3.54 -1.16
N LEU A 467 23.16 -2.75 -1.16
CA LEU A 467 22.11 -2.78 -0.15
C LEU A 467 21.16 -3.95 -0.38
N LYS A 468 20.73 -4.54 0.74
CA LYS A 468 19.69 -5.55 0.81
C LYS A 468 18.73 -5.15 1.94
N SER A 469 17.50 -5.63 1.84
CA SER A 469 16.50 -5.55 2.89
C SER A 469 15.96 -6.96 3.11
N PHE A 470 16.30 -7.59 4.23
CA PHE A 470 15.88 -8.94 4.61
C PHE A 470 16.17 -9.96 3.50
N GLY A 471 17.36 -9.85 2.90
CA GLY A 471 17.81 -10.73 1.81
C GLY A 471 17.35 -10.34 0.41
N VAL A 472 16.38 -9.42 0.27
CA VAL A 472 15.93 -8.90 -1.03
C VAL A 472 16.83 -7.74 -1.48
N PRO A 473 17.35 -7.73 -2.73
CA PRO A 473 18.15 -6.62 -3.24
C PRO A 473 17.39 -5.30 -3.22
N TYR A 474 18.01 -4.23 -2.74
CA TYR A 474 17.32 -2.94 -2.55
C TYR A 474 16.86 -2.28 -3.85
N LEU A 475 17.57 -2.54 -4.96
CA LEU A 475 17.19 -2.08 -6.30
C LEU A 475 16.27 -3.06 -7.06
N ALA A 476 15.75 -4.11 -6.41
CA ALA A 476 14.75 -4.96 -7.06
C ALA A 476 13.48 -4.15 -7.42
N PRO A 477 12.91 -4.34 -8.63
CA PRO A 477 13.25 -5.35 -9.64
C PRO A 477 14.30 -4.95 -10.69
N LEU A 478 14.90 -3.75 -10.64
CA LEU A 478 15.84 -3.24 -11.66
C LEU A 478 17.07 -4.13 -11.85
N VAL A 479 17.55 -4.75 -10.77
CA VAL A 479 18.76 -5.61 -10.75
C VAL A 479 18.38 -7.11 -10.86
N GLY A 480 17.09 -7.43 -11.05
CA GLY A 480 16.57 -8.80 -11.14
C GLY A 480 16.23 -9.22 -12.56
N ASN A 481 16.37 -10.52 -12.87
CA ASN A 481 16.07 -11.09 -14.18
C ASN A 481 14.55 -11.30 -14.44
N THR A 482 13.71 -10.48 -13.81
CA THR A 482 12.24 -10.64 -13.81
C THR A 482 11.59 -9.48 -14.55
N TYR A 483 11.68 -9.49 -15.88
CA TYR A 483 11.12 -8.47 -16.76
C TYR A 483 9.63 -8.16 -16.53
N TYR A 484 8.87 -9.12 -16.00
CA TYR A 484 7.46 -8.92 -15.65
C TYR A 484 7.27 -7.88 -14.54
N GLU A 485 8.16 -7.84 -13.54
CA GLU A 485 8.10 -6.90 -12.42
C GLU A 485 8.49 -5.48 -12.83
N LEU A 486 9.29 -5.34 -13.90
CA LEU A 486 9.69 -4.04 -14.44
C LEU A 486 8.49 -3.23 -14.96
N GLY A 487 7.47 -3.94 -15.46
CA GLY A 487 6.20 -3.36 -15.93
C GLY A 487 5.25 -2.91 -14.80
N ASP A 488 5.64 -3.04 -13.54
CA ASP A 488 5.00 -2.37 -12.40
C ASP A 488 5.97 -1.48 -11.61
N ALA A 489 7.24 -1.42 -12.00
CA ALA A 489 8.24 -0.55 -11.38
C ALA A 489 8.15 0.88 -11.93
N LEU A 490 8.57 1.10 -13.18
CA LEU A 490 8.62 2.43 -13.80
C LEU A 490 7.29 2.88 -14.40
N VAL A 491 6.65 1.99 -15.16
CA VAL A 491 5.34 2.22 -15.79
C VAL A 491 4.35 1.34 -15.06
N ARG A 492 3.18 1.85 -14.70
CA ARG A 492 2.12 1.04 -14.08
C ARG A 492 1.31 0.37 -15.18
N ALA A 493 1.49 -0.93 -15.38
CA ALA A 493 0.63 -1.70 -16.26
C ALA A 493 -0.85 -1.71 -15.77
N PRO A 494 -1.83 -2.01 -16.64
CA PRO A 494 -3.21 -2.21 -16.20
C PRO A 494 -3.31 -3.37 -15.20
N GLN A 495 -4.11 -3.19 -14.14
CA GLN A 495 -4.31 -4.22 -13.09
C GLN A 495 -4.81 -5.56 -13.67
N THR A 496 -5.57 -5.52 -14.77
CA THR A 496 -6.08 -6.71 -15.46
C THR A 496 -4.99 -7.59 -16.08
N VAL A 497 -3.77 -7.08 -16.23
CA VAL A 497 -2.61 -7.78 -16.80
C VAL A 497 -1.63 -8.23 -15.69
N MET A 498 -1.84 -7.77 -14.46
CA MET A 498 -1.03 -8.11 -13.27
C MET A 498 -1.46 -9.44 -12.64
N TYR A 499 -1.40 -10.54 -13.40
CA TYR A 499 -1.77 -11.88 -12.95
C TYR A 499 -0.88 -12.47 -11.85
N ARG A 500 0.40 -12.08 -11.78
CA ARG A 500 1.38 -12.68 -10.86
C ARG A 500 1.83 -11.70 -9.78
N ARG A 501 2.14 -12.22 -8.60
CA ARG A 501 2.81 -11.47 -7.53
C ARG A 501 4.30 -11.29 -7.85
N PRO A 502 4.95 -10.24 -7.31
CA PRO A 502 6.40 -10.09 -7.42
C PRO A 502 7.10 -11.30 -6.80
N LYS A 503 7.93 -11.99 -7.59
CA LYS A 503 8.73 -13.16 -7.18
C LYS A 503 9.82 -12.78 -6.19
N THR A 504 10.24 -11.51 -6.24
CA THR A 504 11.21 -10.94 -5.30
C THR A 504 10.66 -10.78 -3.87
N LEU A 505 9.33 -10.81 -3.69
CA LEU A 505 8.67 -10.60 -2.40
C LEU A 505 7.86 -11.83 -1.94
N ALA A 506 7.15 -12.48 -2.86
CA ALA A 506 6.34 -13.65 -2.55
C ALA A 506 7.15 -14.94 -2.68
N GLY A 507 7.21 -15.73 -1.61
CA GLY A 507 7.80 -17.08 -1.62
C GLY A 507 6.80 -18.19 -1.93
N GLY A 508 5.51 -17.95 -1.65
CA GLY A 508 4.43 -18.93 -1.78
C GLY A 508 3.57 -18.77 -3.04
N ASN A 509 2.27 -18.59 -2.85
CA ASN A 509 1.28 -18.48 -3.93
C ASN A 509 1.60 -17.30 -4.86
N MET A 510 2.06 -17.60 -6.07
CA MET A 510 2.49 -16.62 -7.06
C MET A 510 1.35 -15.98 -7.87
N ILE A 511 0.12 -16.52 -7.83
CA ILE A 511 -0.98 -16.07 -8.70
C ILE A 511 -1.86 -15.07 -7.95
N ARG A 512 -1.84 -13.81 -8.40
CA ARG A 512 -2.65 -12.69 -7.86
C ARG A 512 -4.08 -12.74 -8.38
N MET A 513 -4.28 -12.95 -9.69
CA MET A 513 -5.59 -12.93 -10.33
C MET A 513 -5.83 -14.22 -11.09
N ARG A 514 -6.90 -14.94 -10.76
CA ARG A 514 -7.39 -16.07 -11.56
C ARG A 514 -8.23 -15.51 -12.69
N VAL A 515 -7.83 -15.73 -13.94
CA VAL A 515 -8.65 -15.36 -15.09
C VAL A 515 -9.89 -16.25 -15.06
N GLY A 516 -11.05 -15.66 -14.78
CA GLY A 516 -12.32 -16.36 -14.92
C GLY A 516 -12.40 -16.87 -16.36
N GLY A 517 -12.52 -18.18 -16.54
CA GLY A 517 -12.73 -18.75 -17.87
C GLY A 517 -13.89 -18.02 -18.52
N ALA A 518 -13.61 -17.31 -19.61
CA ALA A 518 -14.67 -16.85 -20.48
C ALA A 518 -15.51 -18.09 -20.81
N LYS A 519 -16.75 -18.14 -20.32
CA LYS A 519 -17.73 -19.07 -20.85
C LYS A 519 -17.72 -18.84 -22.35
N GLY A 520 -17.19 -19.82 -23.08
CA GLY A 520 -17.33 -19.84 -24.52
C GLY A 520 -18.80 -19.64 -24.82
N THR A 521 -19.10 -18.58 -25.56
CA THR A 521 -20.35 -18.46 -26.27
C THR A 521 -20.53 -19.75 -27.05
N SER A 522 -21.41 -20.62 -26.57
CA SER A 522 -21.91 -21.76 -27.33
C SER A 522 -22.71 -21.20 -28.49
N GLY A 523 -22.00 -20.85 -29.56
CA GLY A 523 -22.61 -20.76 -30.88
C GLY A 523 -23.03 -22.18 -31.24
N GLY A 524 -24.34 -22.43 -31.21
CA GLY A 524 -24.92 -23.63 -31.77
C GLY A 524 -24.54 -23.71 -33.25
N GLY A 525 -23.72 -24.70 -33.58
CA GLY A 525 -23.41 -25.10 -34.94
C GLY A 525 -23.44 -26.62 -34.94
N SER A 526 -24.57 -27.15 -35.40
CA SER A 526 -24.85 -28.56 -35.67
C SER A 526 -23.68 -29.25 -36.38
N GLY A 527 -23.44 -30.49 -35.98
CA GLY A 527 -22.28 -31.27 -36.42
C GLY A 527 -22.23 -31.61 -37.90
N LYS A 528 -21.04 -32.09 -38.27
CA LYS A 528 -20.83 -33.29 -39.08
C LYS A 528 -19.38 -33.69 -38.92
N ASP A 529 -19.17 -34.84 -38.29
CA ASP A 529 -17.96 -35.62 -38.43
C ASP A 529 -17.81 -36.04 -39.90
N GLY A 530 -16.56 -36.07 -40.36
CA GLY A 530 -16.17 -36.40 -41.72
C GLY A 530 -14.65 -36.52 -41.80
N ASP A 531 -14.21 -37.66 -41.27
CA ASP A 531 -13.00 -38.46 -41.46
C ASP A 531 -11.98 -38.11 -42.57
N GLU A 532 -10.75 -38.59 -42.33
CA GLU A 532 -9.60 -38.75 -43.25
C GLU A 532 -8.95 -37.45 -43.77
N GLY A 533 -7.64 -37.31 -43.90
CA GLY A 533 -6.51 -38.23 -43.94
C GLY A 533 -5.26 -37.39 -44.22
N GLY A 534 -4.08 -37.98 -44.04
CA GLY A 534 -2.79 -37.30 -44.00
C GLY A 534 -2.26 -36.71 -45.32
N GLY A 535 -1.02 -36.21 -45.22
CA GLY A 535 -0.26 -35.58 -46.30
C GLY A 535 0.03 -34.13 -45.93
N GLY A 536 1.26 -33.71 -45.65
CA GLY A 536 2.46 -33.98 -46.42
C GLY A 536 2.76 -32.72 -47.25
N GLU A 537 3.77 -31.97 -46.79
CA GLU A 537 4.61 -31.02 -47.54
C GLU A 537 3.98 -29.86 -48.33
N ALA A 538 4.43 -28.64 -48.01
CA ALA A 538 4.58 -27.59 -49.03
C ALA A 538 5.77 -26.69 -48.69
N LYS A 539 6.87 -26.93 -49.41
CA LYS A 539 7.95 -25.97 -49.63
C LYS A 539 7.46 -24.82 -50.51
N ALA A 540 8.03 -23.65 -50.21
CA ALA A 540 8.37 -22.51 -51.06
C ALA A 540 7.98 -22.53 -52.55
N GLY A 541 7.45 -21.40 -53.04
CA GLY A 541 7.44 -21.12 -54.47
C GLY A 541 6.79 -19.81 -54.88
N SER A 542 7.64 -18.78 -55.05
CA SER A 542 7.55 -17.72 -56.06
C SER A 542 6.29 -16.85 -56.20
N VAL A 543 6.48 -15.57 -55.91
CA VAL A 543 5.68 -14.45 -56.42
C VAL A 543 6.18 -14.07 -57.81
N LYS A 544 5.27 -13.89 -58.78
CA LYS A 544 5.50 -13.09 -59.99
C LYS A 544 4.27 -12.23 -60.32
N ALA A 545 4.58 -11.06 -60.84
CA ALA A 545 3.76 -9.89 -61.14
C ALA A 545 2.60 -10.12 -62.12
N GLY A 546 1.65 -9.18 -62.12
CA GLY A 546 0.64 -9.04 -63.18
C GLY A 546 -0.39 -7.93 -62.92
N ASP A 547 0.00 -6.71 -63.28
CA ASP A 547 -0.75 -5.57 -63.85
C ASP A 547 -2.30 -5.60 -63.97
N GLY A 548 -2.95 -4.43 -63.82
CA GLY A 548 -4.38 -4.30 -64.19
C GLY A 548 -5.17 -3.07 -63.70
N ASN A 549 -4.89 -1.93 -64.32
CA ASN A 549 -5.65 -0.67 -64.46
C ASN A 549 -7.21 -0.70 -64.34
N GLY A 550 -7.84 0.36 -63.81
CA GLY A 550 -9.30 0.56 -63.90
C GLY A 550 -9.89 1.79 -63.19
N LYS A 551 -10.13 2.87 -63.95
CA LYS A 551 -10.72 4.18 -63.60
C LYS A 551 -12.15 4.13 -63.03
N GLY A 552 -12.55 5.17 -62.27
CA GLY A 552 -13.80 5.90 -62.59
C GLY A 552 -14.67 6.49 -61.47
N LYS A 553 -14.71 7.83 -61.47
CA LYS A 553 -15.84 8.75 -61.24
C LYS A 553 -16.24 9.21 -59.82
N ALA A 554 -16.20 10.54 -59.72
CA ALA A 554 -16.82 11.41 -58.74
C ALA A 554 -18.34 11.59 -58.95
N GLY A 555 -19.04 12.01 -57.89
CA GLY A 555 -20.40 12.52 -57.92
C GLY A 555 -20.76 13.27 -56.63
N GLU A 556 -21.00 14.57 -56.75
CA GLU A 556 -21.48 15.52 -55.73
C GLU A 556 -22.96 15.33 -55.34
N ARG A 557 -23.36 16.12 -54.32
CA ARG A 557 -24.71 16.55 -53.86
C ARG A 557 -25.14 15.85 -52.55
N LYS A 558 -25.73 16.50 -51.54
CA LYS A 558 -26.40 17.81 -51.45
C LYS A 558 -26.59 18.18 -49.96
N ALA A 559 -26.64 19.48 -49.68
CA ALA A 559 -27.07 20.06 -48.41
C ALA A 559 -28.59 19.99 -48.21
N GLY A 560 -29.03 20.06 -46.95
CA GLY A 560 -30.40 20.42 -46.58
C GLY A 560 -30.77 20.05 -45.14
N GLY A 561 -31.26 21.05 -44.38
CA GLY A 561 -32.16 20.81 -43.24
C GLY A 561 -31.81 21.54 -41.95
N GLY A 562 -32.33 22.75 -41.78
CA GLY A 562 -32.43 23.43 -40.48
C GLY A 562 -33.82 23.32 -39.86
N ARG A 563 -33.90 23.57 -38.54
CA ARG A 563 -34.97 24.21 -37.73
C ARG A 563 -34.68 23.86 -36.25
N ASP A 564 -34.34 24.79 -35.38
CA ASP A 564 -35.13 25.88 -34.77
C ASP A 564 -35.99 25.42 -33.56
N ASN A 565 -35.67 26.01 -32.41
CA ASN A 565 -36.34 26.03 -31.09
C ASN A 565 -35.24 26.49 -30.09
N GLY A 566 -35.30 27.60 -29.36
CA GLY A 566 -36.44 28.38 -28.90
C GLY A 566 -36.36 28.50 -27.38
N GLN A 567 -36.06 29.71 -26.89
CA GLN A 567 -36.51 30.29 -25.61
C GLN A 567 -36.00 29.71 -24.27
N LYS A 568 -35.24 30.49 -23.48
CA LYS A 568 -35.75 31.52 -22.53
C LYS A 568 -34.63 31.97 -21.59
N SER A 569 -34.29 33.25 -21.65
CA SER A 569 -33.51 33.99 -20.65
C SER A 569 -34.46 34.93 -19.91
N GLY A 570 -34.46 34.92 -18.57
CA GLY A 570 -35.18 35.92 -17.78
C GLY A 570 -35.19 35.64 -16.27
N GLY A 571 -34.81 36.67 -15.48
CA GLY A 571 -34.97 36.79 -14.02
C GLY A 571 -33.74 36.33 -13.21
N GLN A 572 -33.22 37.04 -12.21
CA GLN A 572 -33.66 38.26 -11.54
C GLN A 572 -32.50 38.74 -10.64
N GLN A 573 -32.30 40.05 -10.56
CA GLN A 573 -31.53 40.70 -9.48
C GLN A 573 -32.35 40.66 -8.19
N GLU A 574 -31.69 40.49 -7.04
CA GLU A 574 -32.00 41.25 -5.82
C GLU A 574 -30.72 41.32 -4.96
N GLY A 575 -30.33 42.54 -4.61
CA GLY A 575 -29.33 42.83 -3.59
C GLY A 575 -30.01 43.20 -2.27
N GLY A 576 -29.27 43.10 -1.17
CA GLY A 576 -29.73 43.54 0.15
C GLY A 576 -28.70 43.23 1.26
N PRO A 577 -28.21 44.21 2.03
CA PRO A 577 -27.09 44.08 2.98
C PRO A 577 -27.51 43.98 4.46
N GLY A 578 -26.56 43.70 5.37
CA GLY A 578 -26.68 43.90 6.83
C GLY A 578 -25.80 42.93 7.63
N THR A 579 -24.61 43.32 8.10
CA THR A 579 -24.29 43.92 9.43
C THR A 579 -24.50 43.02 10.65
N GLY A 580 -23.44 42.87 11.47
CA GLY A 580 -23.59 42.75 12.93
C GLY A 580 -22.80 41.63 13.60
N GLU A 581 -21.71 42.04 14.28
CA GLU A 581 -20.89 41.35 15.31
C GLU A 581 -19.86 40.29 14.89
#